data_AF-A0ABD0P3E4-F1
#
_entry.id   AF-A0ABD0P3E4-F1
#
_cell.length_a   1.000
_cell.length_b   1.000
_cell.length_c   1.000
_cell.angle_alpha   90.00
_cell.angle_beta   90.00
_cell.angle_gamma   90.00
#
_symmetry.space_group_name_H-M   'P 1'
#
loop_
_entity.id
_entity.type
_entity.pdbx_description
1 polymer ?
#
loop_
_entity_poly.entity_id
_entity_poly.type
_entity_poly.pdbx_seq_one_letter_code
_entity_poly.pdbx_strand_id
1 'polypeptide(L)'
;QILQWSDYCHQECLLSSSPMPAPRLDRVTETLTISGLPPEYLDLAEKAKASRLPPYQANDCAIDHIPGSVPPRRRIFPLSQPKFEAMKAYIEEELAKGFIRPSASPASAGFFF
;
A
#
# COMPACT_ATOMS: atom_id res chain seq x y z
N GLN A 1 16.14 -18.91 0.87
CA GLN A 1 16.54 -18.38 2.19
C GLN A 1 17.77 -17.53 1.99
N ILE A 2 17.70 -16.23 2.27
CA ILE A 2 18.90 -15.39 2.32
C ILE A 2 19.51 -15.64 3.70
N LEU A 3 20.71 -16.23 3.73
CA LEU A 3 21.37 -16.65 4.97
C LEU A 3 22.26 -15.55 5.54
N GLN A 4 22.81 -14.68 4.69
CA GLN A 4 23.57 -13.50 5.08
C GLN A 4 23.74 -12.55 3.89
N TRP A 5 24.05 -11.30 4.19
CA TRP A 5 24.47 -10.31 3.20
C TRP A 5 25.87 -10.65 2.67
N SER A 6 26.19 -10.19 1.46
CA SER A 6 27.58 -10.22 0.99
C SER A 6 28.43 -9.26 1.82
N ASP A 7 29.71 -9.59 2.00
CA ASP A 7 30.64 -8.76 2.76
C ASP A 7 30.69 -7.32 2.22
N TYR A 8 30.58 -7.17 0.90
CA TYR A 8 30.49 -5.86 0.24
C TYR A 8 29.27 -5.06 0.71
N CYS A 9 28.07 -5.64 0.66
CA CYS A 9 26.86 -4.93 1.07
C CYS A 9 26.80 -4.71 2.58
N HIS A 10 27.39 -5.61 3.37
CA HIS A 10 27.49 -5.43 4.82
C HIS A 10 28.35 -4.22 5.19
N GLN A 11 29.44 -3.95 4.46
CA GLN A 11 30.30 -2.81 4.73
C GLN A 11 29.75 -1.51 4.16
N GLU A 12 29.31 -1.50 2.90
CA GLU A 12 28.96 -0.26 2.21
C GLU A 12 27.52 0.20 2.49
N CYS A 13 26.55 -0.73 2.65
CA CYS A 13 25.14 -0.36 2.78
C CYS A 13 24.70 -0.11 4.23
N LEU A 14 25.31 -0.81 5.21
CA LEU A 14 24.92 -0.65 6.62
C LEU A 14 25.52 0.60 7.26
N LEU A 15 26.75 0.99 6.89
CA LEU A 15 27.40 2.19 7.43
C LEU A 15 26.71 3.49 6.98
N SER A 16 26.04 3.47 5.83
CA SER A 16 25.20 4.59 5.36
C SER A 16 23.88 4.72 6.15
N SER A 17 23.52 3.76 7.00
CA SER A 17 22.26 3.72 7.75
C SER A 17 22.39 4.11 9.24
N SER A 18 23.51 4.74 9.63
CA SER A 18 23.65 5.25 11.00
C SER A 18 22.42 6.12 11.35
N PRO A 19 21.68 5.80 12.44
CA PRO A 19 20.48 6.54 12.77
C PRO A 19 20.90 7.95 13.19
N MET A 20 20.66 8.92 12.31
CA MET A 20 20.55 10.31 12.74
C MET A 20 19.59 10.35 13.95
N PRO A 21 19.91 11.08 15.03
CA PRO A 21 18.98 11.21 16.14
C PRO A 21 17.66 11.72 15.59
N ALA A 22 16.62 10.87 15.68
CA ALA A 22 15.32 11.17 15.08
C ALA A 22 14.79 12.47 15.70
N PRO A 23 14.65 13.57 14.92
CA PRO A 23 13.92 14.71 15.43
C PRO A 23 12.49 14.23 15.71
N ARG A 24 11.92 14.63 16.86
CA ARG A 24 10.53 14.32 17.20
C ARG A 24 9.65 14.69 16.01
N LEU A 25 9.03 13.68 15.40
CA LEU A 25 8.22 13.83 14.20
C LEU A 25 6.82 14.35 14.57
N ASP A 26 6.76 15.49 15.25
CA ASP A 26 5.48 16.16 15.50
C ASP A 26 5.05 17.01 14.28
N ARG A 27 5.87 17.06 13.22
CA ARG A 27 5.51 17.68 11.94
C ARG A 27 6.40 17.17 10.81
N VAL A 28 5.93 16.14 10.08
CA VAL A 28 6.51 15.77 8.78
C VAL A 28 6.40 17.01 7.88
N THR A 29 7.51 17.71 7.69
CA THR A 29 7.56 18.85 6.78
C THR A 29 7.90 18.25 5.42
N GLU A 30 6.95 18.28 4.47
CA GLU A 30 7.12 17.79 3.09
C GLU A 30 8.38 18.36 2.38
N THR A 31 8.95 19.44 2.91
CA THR A 31 10.13 20.12 2.37
C THR A 31 11.47 19.49 2.76
N LEU A 32 11.56 18.71 3.86
CA LEU A 32 12.85 18.17 4.33
C LEU A 32 13.29 16.90 3.58
N THR A 33 12.37 16.19 2.93
CA THR A 33 12.64 14.91 2.28
C THR A 33 13.26 15.08 0.89
N ILE A 34 12.97 16.18 0.19
CA ILE A 34 13.40 16.39 -1.20
C ILE A 34 14.91 16.72 -1.29
N SER A 35 15.45 17.46 -0.31
CA SER A 35 16.82 17.98 -0.34
C SER A 35 17.94 16.94 -0.18
N GLY A 36 17.61 15.75 0.32
CA GLY A 36 18.56 14.65 0.55
C GLY A 36 18.35 13.45 -0.37
N LEU A 37 17.36 13.49 -1.27
CA LEU A 37 17.11 12.42 -2.23
C LEU A 37 18.02 12.61 -3.45
N PRO A 38 18.66 11.54 -3.96
CA PRO A 38 19.31 11.58 -5.25
C PRO A 38 18.32 12.05 -6.34
N PRO A 39 18.79 12.80 -7.36
CA PRO A 39 17.92 13.35 -8.42
C PRO A 39 16.99 12.32 -9.07
N GLU A 40 17.44 11.06 -9.12
CA GLU A 40 16.74 9.92 -9.72
C GLU A 40 15.50 9.48 -8.94
N TYR A 41 15.35 9.89 -7.68
CA TYR A 41 14.21 9.52 -6.81
C TYR A 41 13.31 10.71 -6.44
N LEU A 42 13.60 11.89 -6.97
CA LEU A 42 12.78 13.09 -6.73
C LEU A 42 11.34 12.91 -7.22
N ASP A 43 11.15 12.11 -8.26
CA ASP A 43 9.85 11.77 -8.81
C ASP A 43 8.99 10.92 -7.85
N LEU A 44 9.61 10.15 -6.95
CA LEU A 44 8.95 9.35 -5.90
C LEU A 44 8.54 10.18 -4.68
N ALA A 45 9.10 11.37 -4.49
CA ALA A 45 8.73 12.26 -3.39
C ALA A 45 7.29 12.81 -3.55
N GLU A 46 6.72 12.73 -4.76
CA GLU A 46 5.38 13.19 -5.06
C GLU A 46 4.30 12.16 -4.69
N LYS A 47 3.68 12.35 -3.53
CA LYS A 47 2.53 11.52 -3.07
C LYS A 47 1.38 11.45 -4.08
N ALA A 48 1.20 12.48 -4.90
CA ALA A 48 0.17 12.53 -5.93
C ALA A 48 0.28 11.38 -6.95
N LYS A 49 1.50 10.92 -7.27
CA LYS A 49 1.69 9.77 -8.19
C LYS A 49 1.23 8.45 -7.58
N ALA A 50 1.29 8.33 -6.24
CA ALA A 50 0.80 7.15 -5.51
C ALA A 50 -0.74 7.07 -5.45
N SER A 51 -1.48 8.01 -6.05
CA SER A 51 -2.95 7.97 -6.12
C SER A 51 -3.48 7.11 -7.28
N ARG A 52 -2.61 6.52 -8.11
CA ARG A 52 -2.98 5.71 -9.27
C ARG A 52 -2.26 4.36 -9.21
N LEU A 53 -2.98 3.29 -9.56
CA LEU A 53 -2.35 1.98 -9.67
C LEU A 53 -1.39 1.96 -10.86
N PRO A 54 -0.24 1.28 -10.74
CA PRO A 54 0.58 0.97 -11.90
C PRO A 54 -0.23 0.12 -12.90
N PRO A 55 0.13 0.14 -14.19
CA PRO A 55 -0.44 -0.76 -15.17
C PRO A 55 -0.16 -2.22 -14.78
N TYR A 56 -1.00 -3.14 -15.23
CA TYR A 56 -0.81 -4.59 -15.04
C TYR A 56 0.58 -5.03 -15.52
N GLN A 57 1.27 -5.83 -14.70
CA GLN A 57 2.61 -6.34 -15.00
C GLN A 57 2.65 -7.88 -14.96
N ALA A 58 3.61 -8.47 -15.67
CA ALA A 58 3.83 -9.92 -15.64
C ALA A 58 4.19 -10.44 -14.23
N ASN A 59 4.68 -9.56 -13.36
CA ASN A 59 5.09 -9.87 -12.00
C ASN A 59 3.96 -9.65 -10.97
N ASP A 60 2.72 -9.42 -11.41
CA ASP A 60 1.59 -9.30 -10.51
C ASP A 60 1.36 -10.61 -9.74
N CYS A 61 1.17 -10.52 -8.43
CA CYS A 61 1.02 -11.68 -7.57
C CYS A 61 -0.36 -12.33 -7.77
N ALA A 62 -0.38 -13.52 -8.35
CA ALA A 62 -1.60 -14.33 -8.45
C ALA A 62 -1.98 -14.92 -7.09
N ILE A 63 -3.28 -15.04 -6.83
CA ILE A 63 -3.82 -15.76 -5.67
C ILE A 63 -4.33 -17.11 -6.17
N ASP A 64 -3.53 -18.16 -5.99
CA ASP A 64 -3.90 -19.51 -6.40
C ASP A 64 -4.89 -20.13 -5.41
N HIS A 65 -5.97 -20.71 -5.94
CA HIS A 65 -6.98 -21.39 -5.12
C HIS A 65 -6.67 -22.88 -5.03
N ILE A 66 -6.97 -23.48 -3.87
CA ILE A 66 -6.89 -24.93 -3.71
C ILE A 66 -7.94 -25.59 -4.63
N PRO A 67 -7.58 -26.61 -5.44
CA PRO A 67 -8.53 -27.29 -6.31
C PRO A 67 -9.76 -27.80 -5.56
N GLY A 68 -10.95 -27.53 -6.09
CA GLY A 68 -12.23 -27.91 -5.47
C GLY A 68 -12.67 -27.02 -4.30
N SER A 69 -11.89 -26.01 -3.90
CA SER A 69 -12.32 -25.04 -2.88
C SER A 69 -13.42 -24.13 -3.41
N VAL A 70 -14.39 -23.81 -2.55
CA VAL A 70 -15.49 -22.89 -2.86
C VAL A 70 -15.21 -21.57 -2.15
N PRO A 71 -15.22 -20.43 -2.87
CA PRO A 71 -14.99 -19.14 -2.25
C PRO A 71 -16.06 -18.83 -1.20
N PRO A 72 -15.70 -18.24 -0.04
CA PRO A 72 -16.68 -17.92 0.98
C PRO A 72 -17.60 -16.79 0.53
N ARG A 73 -18.90 -16.97 0.75
CA ARG A 73 -19.91 -15.92 0.58
C ARG A 73 -20.32 -15.42 1.96
N ARG A 74 -19.74 -14.31 2.41
CA ARG A 74 -20.04 -13.71 3.71
C ARG A 74 -21.29 -12.83 3.62
N ARG A 75 -22.02 -12.76 4.73
CA ARG A 75 -23.15 -11.84 4.91
C ARG A 75 -22.63 -10.42 5.10
N ILE A 76 -23.41 -9.45 4.64
CA ILE A 76 -23.18 -8.03 4.92
C ILE A 76 -23.65 -7.75 6.35
N PHE A 77 -22.79 -7.18 7.17
CA PHE A 77 -23.18 -6.75 8.52
C PHE A 77 -23.87 -5.39 8.45
N PRO A 78 -24.94 -5.18 9.21
CA PRO A 78 -25.54 -3.85 9.33
C PRO A 78 -24.54 -2.89 9.96
N LEU A 79 -24.36 -1.72 9.34
CA LEU A 79 -23.53 -0.64 9.86
C LEU A 79 -24.41 0.40 10.54
N SER A 80 -23.88 1.04 11.60
CA SER A 80 -24.48 2.27 12.11
C SER A 80 -24.36 3.38 11.06
N GLN A 81 -25.23 4.39 11.14
CA GLN A 81 -25.23 5.49 10.20
C GLN A 81 -23.85 6.15 9.96
N PRO A 82 -23.06 6.55 10.99
CA PRO A 82 -21.76 7.16 10.75
C PRO A 82 -20.76 6.20 10.08
N LYS A 83 -20.83 4.89 10.40
CA LYS A 83 -20.00 3.88 9.73
C LYS A 83 -20.42 3.69 8.27
N PHE A 84 -21.71 3.73 7.98
CA PHE A 84 -22.20 3.62 6.61
C PHE A 84 -21.76 4.82 5.76
N GLU A 85 -21.86 6.04 6.29
CA GLU A 85 -21.43 7.26 5.62
C GLU A 85 -19.92 7.25 5.33
N ALA A 86 -19.11 6.84 6.31
CA ALA A 86 -17.67 6.65 6.11
C ALA A 86 -17.39 5.58 5.03
N MET A 87 -18.13 4.46 5.03
CA MET A 87 -17.96 3.38 4.03
C MET A 87 -18.21 3.91 2.63
N LYS A 88 -19.30 4.69 2.48
CA LYS A 88 -19.69 5.25 1.20
C LYS A 88 -18.64 6.24 0.69
N ALA A 89 -18.16 7.15 1.54
CA ALA A 89 -17.11 8.09 1.19
C ALA A 89 -15.82 7.39 0.75
N TYR A 90 -15.39 6.36 1.48
CA TYR A 90 -14.23 5.54 1.11
C TYR A 90 -14.42 4.86 -0.25
N ILE A 91 -15.56 4.21 -0.49
CA ILE A 91 -15.84 3.53 -1.76
C ILE A 91 -15.82 4.53 -2.93
N GLU A 92 -16.44 5.70 -2.78
CA GLU A 92 -16.47 6.74 -3.82
C GLU A 92 -15.07 7.26 -4.15
N GLU A 93 -14.25 7.52 -3.13
CA GLU A 93 -12.86 7.97 -3.30
C GLU A 93 -11.99 6.92 -4.00
N GLU A 94 -12.06 5.66 -3.57
CA GLU A 94 -11.25 4.58 -4.12
C GLU A 94 -11.69 4.16 -5.54
N LEU A 95 -12.98 4.28 -5.85
CA LEU A 95 -13.49 4.16 -7.22
C LEU A 95 -12.95 5.29 -8.11
N ALA A 96 -12.93 6.54 -7.62
CA ALA A 96 -12.40 7.68 -8.36
C ALA A 96 -10.89 7.54 -8.63
N LYS A 97 -10.12 6.99 -7.68
CA LYS A 97 -8.70 6.63 -7.85
C LYS A 97 -8.49 5.45 -8.80
N GLY A 98 -9.52 4.60 -8.97
CA GLY A 98 -9.44 3.36 -9.74
C GLY A 98 -8.75 2.21 -9.00
N PHE A 99 -8.67 2.26 -7.67
CA PHE A 99 -8.06 1.22 -6.85
C PHE A 99 -8.98 0.00 -6.69
N ILE A 100 -10.30 0.25 -6.73
CA ILE A 100 -11.32 -0.79 -6.73
C ILE A 100 -12.24 -0.64 -7.95
N ARG A 101 -12.99 -1.69 -8.26
CA ARG A 101 -14.02 -1.68 -9.31
C ARG A 101 -15.19 -2.58 -8.93
N PRO A 102 -16.40 -2.33 -9.48
CA PRO A 102 -17.51 -3.27 -9.37
C PRO A 102 -17.12 -4.67 -9.86
N SER A 103 -17.55 -5.70 -9.14
CA SER A 103 -17.26 -7.10 -9.44
C SER A 103 -18.49 -7.97 -9.21
N ALA A 104 -18.68 -8.97 -10.06
CA ALA A 104 -19.72 -10.00 -9.94
C ALA A 104 -19.16 -11.31 -9.36
N SER A 105 -18.18 -11.22 -8.46
CA SER A 105 -17.53 -12.39 -7.86
C SER A 105 -18.51 -13.21 -7.01
N PRO A 106 -18.41 -14.56 -7.01
CA PRO A 106 -19.14 -15.40 -6.07
C PRO A 106 -18.61 -15.25 -4.62
N ALA A 107 -17.41 -14.72 -4.44
CA ALA A 107 -16.76 -14.48 -3.15
C ALA A 107 -17.13 -13.11 -2.58
N SER A 108 -17.34 -13.03 -1.26
CA SER A 108 -17.51 -11.75 -0.57
C SER A 108 -16.90 -11.79 0.84
N ALA A 109 -16.38 -10.65 1.28
CA ALA A 109 -15.92 -10.41 2.65
C ALA A 109 -16.74 -9.26 3.28
N GLY A 110 -16.78 -9.23 4.61
CA GLY A 110 -17.35 -8.09 5.33
C GLY A 110 -16.44 -6.87 5.28
N PHE A 111 -17.00 -5.68 5.50
CA PHE A 111 -16.28 -4.41 5.60
C PHE A 111 -16.36 -3.90 7.04
N PHE A 112 -15.27 -3.32 7.56
CA PHE A 112 -15.21 -2.77 8.92
C PHE A 112 -14.37 -1.49 8.98
N PHE A 113 -14.69 -0.63 9.96
CA PHE A 113 -13.92 0.54 10.41
C PHE A 113 -13.39 0.30 11.80
#